data_AF-A0A9P0CXX9-F1
#
_entry.id   AF-A0A9P0CXX9-F1
#
_cell.length_a   1.000
_cell.length_b   1.000
_cell.length_c   1.000
_cell.angle_alpha   90.00
_cell.angle_beta   90.00
_cell.angle_gamma   90.00
#
_symmetry.space_group_name_H-M   'P 1'
#
loop_
_entity.id
_entity.type
_entity.pdbx_description
1 polymer ?
#
loop_
_entity_poly.entity_id
_entity_poly.type
_entity_poly.pdbx_seq_one_letter_code
_entity_poly.pdbx_strand_id
1 'polypeptide(L)'
;MEKFVVIALLLGLQLGYTKFCCFIYEWDSRDRKNCYTKKVWPKRKSLTPGHKNVKNDPLVNPDAILSPPIHIKLGLIKNFVKAMPKDGSGFVYLKEKFPKLSKAKIKE
;
A
#
# COMPACT_ATOMS: atom_id res chain seq x y z
N MET A 1 -5.61 5.03 4.61
CA MET A 1 -4.68 4.21 5.43
C MET A 1 -5.45 3.23 6.31
N GLU A 2 -6.57 3.67 6.91
CA GLU A 2 -7.44 2.87 7.80
C GLU A 2 -7.97 1.56 7.19
N LYS A 3 -8.38 1.52 5.92
CA LYS A 3 -8.99 0.31 5.34
C LYS A 3 -8.03 -0.89 5.22
N PHE A 4 -6.73 -0.65 5.04
CA PHE A 4 -5.74 -1.74 4.99
C PHE A 4 -5.40 -2.28 6.39
N VAL A 5 -5.57 -1.46 7.42
CA VAL A 5 -5.40 -1.87 8.82
C VAL A 5 -6.49 -2.87 9.21
N VAL A 6 -7.75 -2.60 8.82
CA VAL A 6 -8.86 -3.53 9.07
C VAL A 6 -8.64 -4.87 8.37
N ILE A 7 -8.21 -4.86 7.10
CA ILE A 7 -7.89 -6.10 6.36
C ILE A 7 -6.77 -6.87 7.06
N ALA A 8 -5.72 -6.19 7.51
CA ALA A 8 -4.62 -6.83 8.22
C ALA A 8 -5.09 -7.47 9.53
N LEU A 9 -5.96 -6.80 10.30
CA LEU A 9 -6.55 -7.35 11.53
C LEU A 9 -7.43 -8.58 11.24
N LEU A 10 -8.31 -8.50 10.25
CA LEU A 10 -9.21 -9.60 9.87
C LEU A 10 -8.43 -10.84 9.39
N LEU A 11 -7.27 -10.65 8.78
CA LEU A 11 -6.41 -11.72 8.30
C LEU A 11 -5.32 -12.14 9.29
N GLY A 12 -5.35 -11.60 10.51
CA GLY A 12 -4.38 -11.92 11.55
C GLY A 12 -2.95 -11.49 11.23
N LEU A 13 -2.75 -10.52 10.33
CA LEU A 13 -1.44 -9.99 9.96
C LEU A 13 -0.92 -9.04 11.03
N GLN A 14 0.39 -9.11 11.30
CA GLN A 14 1.06 -8.13 12.15
C GLN A 14 1.06 -6.77 11.46
N LEU A 15 0.61 -5.76 12.21
CA LEU A 15 0.55 -4.36 11.79
C LEU A 15 1.96 -3.72 11.79
N GLY A 16 2.11 -2.66 10.99
CA GLY A 16 3.36 -1.89 10.87
C GLY A 16 4.12 -2.16 9.57
N TYR A 17 5.36 -1.68 9.51
CA TYR A 17 6.22 -1.83 8.33
C TYR A 17 7.04 -3.12 8.42
N THR A 18 6.35 -4.25 8.26
CA THR A 18 6.93 -5.59 8.37
C THR A 18 7.22 -6.20 6.99
N LYS A 19 8.06 -7.24 7.00
CA LYS A 19 8.31 -8.10 5.83
C LYS A 19 7.00 -8.82 5.47
N PHE A 20 6.69 -9.05 4.20
CA PHE A 20 5.47 -9.77 3.79
C PHE A 20 4.14 -9.11 4.23
N CYS A 21 4.08 -7.78 4.19
CA CYS A 21 2.89 -7.02 4.59
C CYS A 21 1.68 -7.17 3.65
N CYS A 22 1.88 -7.66 2.42
CA CYS A 22 0.79 -7.88 1.48
C CYS A 22 0.03 -9.18 1.82
N PHE A 23 -1.30 -9.09 1.80
CA PHE A 23 -2.17 -10.24 2.04
C PHE A 23 -2.40 -11.12 0.81
N ILE A 24 -2.23 -10.57 -0.40
CA ILE A 24 -2.45 -11.28 -1.68
C ILE A 24 -1.17 -11.98 -2.14
N TYR A 25 -0.02 -11.31 -2.01
CA TYR A 25 1.27 -11.78 -2.53
C TYR A 25 2.31 -11.85 -1.42
N GLU A 26 3.29 -12.73 -1.58
CA GLU A 26 4.42 -12.83 -0.67
C GLU A 26 5.50 -11.81 -1.01
N TRP A 27 5.11 -10.53 -0.97
CA TRP A 27 5.99 -9.42 -1.30
C TRP A 27 6.99 -9.16 -0.17
N ASP A 28 8.27 -9.33 -0.49
CA ASP A 28 9.36 -9.01 0.44
C ASP A 28 9.70 -7.51 0.36
N SER A 29 9.11 -6.73 1.27
CA SER A 29 9.37 -5.27 1.39
C SER A 29 10.83 -4.93 1.75
N ARG A 30 11.63 -5.91 2.17
CA ARG A 30 13.05 -5.73 2.54
C ARG A 30 14.01 -6.14 1.43
N ASP A 31 13.53 -6.81 0.38
CA ASP A 31 14.36 -7.19 -0.77
C ASP A 31 14.62 -6.00 -1.68
N ARG A 32 15.61 -5.16 -1.32
CA ARG A 32 15.99 -3.95 -2.07
C ARG A 32 16.45 -4.22 -3.49
N LYS A 33 16.93 -5.45 -3.79
CA LYS A 33 17.48 -5.80 -5.11
C LYS A 33 16.37 -6.18 -6.09
N ASN A 34 15.39 -6.94 -5.63
CA ASN A 34 14.33 -7.45 -6.51
C ASN A 34 13.00 -6.69 -6.38
N CYS A 35 12.81 -5.85 -5.37
CA CYS A 35 11.51 -5.19 -5.14
C CYS A 35 11.01 -4.32 -6.30
N TYR A 36 11.91 -3.77 -7.11
CA TYR A 36 11.57 -2.96 -8.29
C TYR A 36 11.73 -3.69 -9.63
N THR A 37 12.47 -4.80 -9.63
CA THR A 37 12.76 -5.60 -10.84
C THR A 37 11.72 -6.70 -11.04
N LYS A 38 11.26 -7.29 -9.94
CA LYS A 38 10.29 -8.38 -9.94
C LYS A 38 8.87 -7.82 -9.97
N LYS A 39 8.26 -7.90 -11.16
CA LYS A 39 6.87 -7.45 -11.39
C LYS A 39 5.83 -8.38 -10.75
N VAL A 40 6.13 -9.69 -10.68
CA VAL A 40 5.19 -10.70 -10.18
C VAL A 40 5.79 -11.42 -8.98
N TRP A 41 5.12 -11.30 -7.84
CA TRP A 41 5.44 -12.02 -6.61
C TRP A 41 4.54 -13.26 -6.48
N PRO A 42 5.02 -14.34 -5.83
CA PRO A 42 4.18 -15.53 -5.66
C PRO A 42 2.93 -15.17 -4.85
N LYS A 43 1.78 -15.70 -5.29
CA LYS A 43 0.52 -15.54 -4.55
C LYS A 43 0.65 -16.25 -3.21
N ARG A 44 0.16 -15.62 -2.15
CA ARG A 44 0.12 -16.23 -0.83
C ARG A 44 -0.84 -17.42 -0.85
N LYS A 45 -0.35 -18.60 -0.46
CA LYS A 45 -1.14 -19.84 -0.44
C LYS A 45 -1.85 -20.10 0.88
N SER A 46 -1.24 -19.71 2.01
CA SER A 46 -1.80 -19.89 3.35
C SER A 46 -1.52 -18.70 4.27
N LEU A 47 -2.38 -18.54 5.26
CA LEU A 47 -2.22 -17.61 6.38
C LEU A 47 -2.00 -18.40 7.68
N THR A 48 -0.93 -19.20 7.72
CA THR A 48 -0.57 -19.96 8.91
C THR A 48 0.09 -19.04 9.95
N PRO A 49 -0.40 -18.96 11.20
CA PRO A 49 0.24 -18.17 12.25
C PRO A 49 1.72 -18.52 12.43
N GLY A 50 2.55 -17.51 12.70
CA GLY A 50 4.00 -17.64 12.81
C GLY A 50 4.77 -17.58 11.48
N HIS A 51 4.09 -17.70 10.33
CA HIS A 51 4.71 -17.60 9.01
C HIS A 51 4.42 -16.26 8.33
N LYS A 52 5.43 -15.70 7.66
CA LYS A 52 5.29 -14.57 6.71
C LYS A 52 4.33 -13.47 7.17
N ASN A 53 4.61 -12.90 8.36
CA ASN A 53 3.86 -11.80 9.01
C ASN A 53 2.46 -12.12 9.53
N VAL A 54 2.05 -13.39 9.52
CA VAL A 54 0.79 -13.81 10.15
C VAL A 54 1.06 -14.05 11.64
N LYS A 55 0.32 -13.36 12.50
CA LYS A 55 0.42 -13.47 13.95
C LYS A 55 -0.71 -14.32 14.53
N ASN A 56 -1.92 -14.17 14.00
CA ASN A 56 -3.12 -14.85 14.49
C ASN A 56 -3.83 -15.57 13.33
N ASP A 57 -4.75 -16.47 13.67
CA ASP A 57 -5.62 -17.10 12.67
C ASP A 57 -6.53 -16.06 12.00
N PRO A 58 -6.77 -16.19 10.68
CA PRO A 58 -7.67 -15.29 9.96
C PRO A 58 -9.12 -15.50 10.40
N LEU A 59 -9.83 -14.40 10.63
CA LEU A 59 -11.26 -14.40 11.01
C LEU A 59 -12.19 -14.54 9.79
N VAL A 60 -11.67 -14.26 8.60
CA VAL A 60 -12.41 -14.30 7.33
C VAL A 60 -11.60 -15.01 6.27
N ASN A 61 -12.28 -15.61 5.29
CA ASN A 61 -11.62 -16.16 4.12
C ASN A 61 -10.98 -15.02 3.30
N PRO A 62 -9.67 -15.10 2.98
CA PRO A 62 -8.98 -14.10 2.15
C PRO A 62 -9.65 -13.86 0.80
N ASP A 63 -10.23 -14.88 0.19
CA ASP A 63 -10.91 -14.76 -1.10
C ASP A 63 -12.24 -14.00 -1.01
N ALA A 64 -12.80 -13.83 0.19
CA ALA A 64 -13.99 -13.02 0.44
C ALA A 64 -13.68 -11.52 0.63
N ILE A 65 -12.41 -11.13 0.70
CA ILE A 65 -12.02 -9.73 0.91
C ILE A 65 -12.01 -8.99 -0.43
N LEU A 66 -12.96 -8.09 -0.62
CA LEU A 66 -12.95 -7.18 -1.74
C LEU A 66 -11.88 -6.09 -1.51
N SER A 67 -10.75 -6.18 -2.24
CA SER A 67 -9.75 -5.11 -2.23
C SER A 67 -10.39 -3.85 -2.81
N PRO A 68 -10.41 -2.70 -2.12
CA PRO A 68 -11.05 -1.52 -2.64
C PRO A 68 -10.09 -0.79 -3.61
N PRO A 69 -10.25 -0.93 -4.95
CA PRO A 69 -9.26 -0.50 -5.95
C PRO A 69 -9.00 1.02 -5.91
N ILE A 70 -10.01 1.78 -5.48
CA ILE A 70 -9.95 3.23 -5.34
C ILE A 70 -8.89 3.65 -4.32
N HIS A 71 -8.79 2.99 -3.17
CA HIS A 71 -7.84 3.37 -2.11
C HIS A 71 -6.39 3.13 -2.50
N ILE A 72 -6.13 2.09 -3.30
CA ILE A 72 -4.80 1.82 -3.87
C ILE A 72 -4.42 2.92 -4.85
N LYS A 73 -5.30 3.21 -5.81
CA LYS A 73 -5.04 4.21 -6.85
C LYS A 73 -4.82 5.60 -6.24
N LEU A 74 -5.65 6.01 -5.29
CA LEU A 74 -5.51 7.28 -4.59
C LEU A 74 -4.21 7.35 -3.76
N GLY A 75 -3.85 6.26 -3.07
CA GLY A 75 -2.60 6.19 -2.31
C GLY A 75 -1.37 6.33 -3.21
N LEU A 76 -1.36 5.65 -4.35
CA LEU A 76 -0.27 5.74 -5.33
C LEU A 76 -0.15 7.15 -5.92
N ILE A 77 -1.26 7.76 -6.34
CA ILE A 77 -1.26 9.14 -6.86
C ILE A 77 -0.76 10.11 -5.79
N LYS A 78 -1.19 9.95 -4.53
CA LYS A 78 -0.69 10.76 -3.41
C LYS A 78 0.84 10.66 -3.30
N ASN A 79 1.39 9.45 -3.29
CA ASN A 79 2.83 9.25 -3.16
C ASN A 79 3.61 9.78 -4.37
N PHE A 80 3.07 9.58 -5.58
CA PHE A 80 3.64 10.13 -6.80
C PHE A 80 3.75 11.66 -6.73
N VAL A 81 2.65 12.35 -6.42
CA VAL A 81 2.63 13.81 -6.31
C VAL A 81 3.54 14.32 -5.18
N LYS A 82 3.66 13.58 -4.07
CA LYS A 82 4.60 13.93 -2.99
C LYS A 82 6.06 13.83 -3.38
N ALA A 83 6.41 12.87 -4.23
CA ALA A 83 7.78 12.67 -4.70
C ALA A 83 8.18 13.66 -5.82
N MET A 84 7.23 14.40 -6.39
CA MET A 84 7.51 15.38 -7.44
C MET A 84 8.24 16.62 -6.87
N PRO A 85 9.19 17.21 -7.62
CA PRO A 85 9.75 18.52 -7.28
C PRO A 85 8.66 19.58 -7.23
N LYS A 86 8.63 20.39 -6.16
CA LYS A 86 7.56 21.38 -5.92
C LYS A 86 7.61 22.56 -6.88
N ASP A 87 8.80 22.83 -7.41
CA ASP A 87 9.14 23.80 -8.44
C ASP A 87 9.11 23.20 -9.86
N GLY A 88 8.97 21.88 -9.98
CA GLY A 88 8.90 21.21 -11.26
C GLY A 88 7.64 21.58 -12.03
N SER A 89 7.76 21.70 -13.36
CA SER A 89 6.66 22.04 -14.28
C SER A 89 5.43 21.15 -14.09
N GLY A 90 5.62 19.86 -13.83
CA GLY A 90 4.52 18.93 -13.55
C GLY A 90 3.74 19.27 -12.27
N PHE A 91 4.40 19.72 -11.20
CA PHE A 91 3.72 20.09 -9.97
C PHE A 91 3.01 21.44 -10.10
N VAL A 92 3.62 22.39 -10.84
CA VAL A 92 2.98 23.66 -11.22
C VAL A 92 1.69 23.41 -12.00
N TYR A 93 1.74 22.56 -13.03
CA TYR A 93 0.57 22.16 -13.79
C TYR A 93 -0.54 21.57 -12.91
N LEU A 94 -0.20 20.69 -11.96
CA LEU A 94 -1.17 20.12 -11.03
C LEU A 94 -1.80 21.20 -10.14
N LYS A 95 -1.02 22.18 -9.68
CA LYS A 95 -1.53 23.30 -8.87
C LYS A 95 -2.51 24.18 -9.67
N GLU A 96 -2.21 24.43 -10.94
CA GLU A 96 -3.10 25.18 -11.85
C GLU A 96 -4.37 24.41 -12.18
N LYS A 97 -4.26 23.09 -12.44
CA LYS A 97 -5.41 22.23 -12.74
C LYS A 97 -6.35 22.06 -11.54
N PHE A 98 -5.81 22.12 -10.33
CA PHE A 98 -6.55 21.98 -9.08
C PHE A 98 -6.41 23.24 -8.21
N PRO A 99 -7.03 24.38 -8.61
CA PRO A 99 -6.81 25.68 -7.96
C PRO A 99 -7.36 25.75 -6.52
N LYS A 100 -8.23 24.80 -6.13
CA LYS A 100 -8.81 24.69 -4.78
C LYS A 100 -7.91 23.96 -3.78
N LEU A 101 -6.68 23.59 -4.16
CA LEU A 101 -5.72 22.96 -3.24
C LEU A 101 -5.31 23.93 -2.13
N SER A 102 -5.40 23.49 -0.87
CA SER A 102 -4.97 24.31 0.26
C SER A 102 -3.44 24.45 0.31
N LYS A 103 -2.96 25.56 0.88
CA LYS A 103 -1.52 25.78 1.11
C LYS A 103 -0.89 24.66 1.97
N ALA A 104 -1.65 24.12 2.93
CA ALA A 104 -1.21 22.99 3.74
C ALA A 104 -0.99 21.73 2.88
N LYS A 105 -1.87 21.47 1.91
CA LYS A 105 -1.75 20.30 1.03
C LYS A 105 -0.58 20.39 0.06
N ILE A 106 -0.21 21.60 -0.34
CA ILE A 106 0.93 21.87 -1.22
C ILE A 106 2.27 21.59 -0.52
N LYS A 107 2.35 21.90 0.79
CA LYS A 107 3.54 21.73 1.62
C LYS A 107 3.78 20.29 2.14
N GLU A 108 2.78 19.40 2.02
CA GLU A 108 2.83 17.99 2.47
C GLU A 108 3.74 17.10 1.60
#